data_AF-A0A967EMZ2-F1
#
_entry.id   AF-A0A967EMZ2-F1
#
_cell.length_a   1.000
_cell.length_b   1.000
_cell.length_c   1.000
_cell.angle_alpha   90.00
_cell.angle_beta   90.00
_cell.angle_gamma   90.00
#
_symmetry.space_group_name_H-M   'P 1'
#
loop_
_entity.id
_entity.type
_entity.pdbx_description
1 polymer ?
#
loop_
_entity_poly.entity_id
_entity_poly.type
_entity_poly.pdbx_seq_one_letter_code
_entity_poly.pdbx_strand_id
1 'polypeptide(L)'
;MKYIPIIIKSLIFVFTIFFLFGCYATTHRGPATLKPGQFSGNIGYLYLKGADAASDDEPGKLMTVDVRAGLLPFMDIGLIRTFDFSDYGDAEFDGMDTYWVDTKLQLSNIKNKHFLPQLALGYGFGDFIADDDEKNKLFINSLYITLGIPTEFVTPYYSFRYEHASDEIKWLPSWTWEEDFNTLQKAHIIGFEVNAIKYVKPVIEVGRFYIDDFSDGANVFTAGLNFYLDVLKLRSSNISTTE
;
A
#
# COMPACT_ATOMS: atom_id res chain seq x y z
N MET A 1 -30.21 6.19 21.77
CA MET A 1 -28.99 6.33 20.92
C MET A 1 -29.37 6.41 19.43
N LYS A 2 -29.82 7.55 18.91
CA LYS A 2 -30.26 7.68 17.49
C LYS A 2 -29.26 8.35 16.53
N TYR A 3 -28.22 9.01 17.04
CA TYR A 3 -27.32 9.85 16.23
C TYR A 3 -26.03 9.15 15.75
N ILE A 4 -25.65 8.02 16.35
CA ILE A 4 -24.44 7.26 15.99
C ILE A 4 -24.36 6.94 14.48
N PRO A 5 -25.43 6.48 13.79
CA PRO A 5 -25.36 6.18 12.35
C PRO A 5 -25.17 7.42 11.47
N ILE A 6 -25.63 8.59 11.92
CA ILE A 6 -25.52 9.85 11.19
C ILE A 6 -24.11 10.40 11.36
N ILE A 7 -23.59 10.44 12.60
CA ILE A 7 -22.24 10.88 12.90
C ILE A 7 -21.21 10.01 12.18
N ILE A 8 -21.39 8.67 12.15
CA ILE A 8 -20.51 7.77 11.40
C ILE A 8 -20.60 8.00 9.89
N LYS A 9 -21.80 8.23 9.32
CA LYS A 9 -21.93 8.55 7.89
C LYS A 9 -21.31 9.90 7.52
N SER A 10 -21.49 10.92 8.35
CA SER A 10 -20.84 12.22 8.15
C SER A 10 -19.33 12.12 8.31
N LEU A 11 -18.81 11.35 9.27
CA LEU A 11 -17.37 11.08 9.39
C LEU A 11 -16.84 10.32 8.18
N ILE A 12 -17.53 9.27 7.72
CA ILE A 12 -17.14 8.56 6.49
C ILE A 12 -17.14 9.52 5.30
N PHE A 13 -18.16 10.37 5.14
CA PHE A 13 -18.22 11.32 4.02
C PHE A 13 -17.14 12.42 4.11
N VAL A 14 -16.86 12.93 5.32
CA VAL A 14 -15.77 13.89 5.58
C VAL A 14 -14.41 13.24 5.32
N PHE A 15 -14.17 12.01 5.77
CA PHE A 15 -12.98 11.25 5.43
C PHE A 15 -12.90 10.98 3.91
N THR A 16 -13.95 10.51 3.25
CA THR A 16 -13.96 10.30 1.79
C THR A 16 -13.70 11.59 1.00
N ILE A 17 -14.01 12.78 1.53
CA ILE A 17 -13.70 14.08 0.91
C ILE A 17 -12.27 14.56 1.23
N PHE A 18 -11.77 14.34 2.45
CA PHE A 18 -10.38 14.67 2.82
C PHE A 18 -9.33 13.68 2.29
N PHE A 19 -9.74 12.52 1.76
CA PHE A 19 -8.87 11.42 1.32
C PHE A 19 -8.95 11.18 -0.19
N LEU A 20 -9.10 12.25 -0.97
CA LEU A 20 -9.05 12.17 -2.44
C LEU A 20 -7.60 12.44 -2.91
N PHE A 21 -7.11 11.56 -3.80
CA PHE A 21 -5.96 11.74 -4.72
C PHE A 21 -4.52 11.34 -4.26
N GLY A 22 -4.21 10.04 -4.22
CA GLY A 22 -3.08 9.28 -4.84
C GLY A 22 -1.57 9.65 -4.71
N CYS A 23 -0.49 9.00 -5.28
CA CYS A 23 0.18 7.66 -5.13
C CYS A 23 1.77 7.59 -5.32
N TYR A 24 2.58 7.29 -4.27
CA TYR A 24 3.87 6.52 -4.29
C TYR A 24 4.15 5.69 -2.99
N ALA A 25 3.90 4.36 -2.91
CA ALA A 25 4.07 3.57 -1.66
C ALA A 25 3.99 2.05 -1.84
N THR A 26 4.90 1.31 -1.18
CA THR A 26 4.92 -0.16 -1.07
C THR A 26 3.74 -0.73 -0.27
N THR A 27 3.37 -2.00 -0.48
CA THR A 27 2.14 -2.57 0.10
C THR A 27 2.17 -2.75 1.62
N HIS A 28 3.35 -2.89 2.22
CA HIS A 28 3.57 -3.24 3.64
C HIS A 28 2.80 -4.47 4.14
N ARG A 29 2.21 -5.28 3.24
CA ARG A 29 1.22 -6.32 3.56
C ARG A 29 1.25 -7.43 2.52
N GLY A 30 1.15 -8.67 3.01
CA GLY A 30 1.05 -9.86 2.17
C GLY A 30 -0.29 -9.99 1.40
N PRO A 31 -0.48 -11.13 0.70
CA PRO A 31 -1.66 -11.34 -0.16
C PRO A 31 -2.99 -11.45 0.60
N ALA A 32 -2.96 -11.71 1.91
CA ALA A 32 -4.17 -11.85 2.71
C ALA A 32 -5.01 -10.56 2.67
N THR A 33 -6.29 -10.69 2.35
CA THR A 33 -7.26 -9.58 2.47
C THR A 33 -7.96 -9.57 3.82
N LEU A 34 -8.39 -8.39 4.27
CA LEU A 34 -9.27 -8.22 5.41
C LEU A 34 -10.66 -8.81 5.15
N LYS A 35 -11.30 -9.37 6.18
CA LYS A 35 -12.70 -9.81 6.10
C LYS A 35 -13.66 -8.63 6.34
N PRO A 36 -14.92 -8.70 5.88
CA PRO A 36 -15.93 -7.68 6.17
C PRO A 36 -15.99 -7.31 7.66
N GLY A 37 -15.86 -6.02 7.96
CA GLY A 37 -15.84 -5.49 9.34
C GLY A 37 -14.50 -5.60 10.07
N GLN A 38 -13.44 -6.06 9.39
CA GLN A 38 -12.05 -5.93 9.85
C GLN A 38 -11.39 -4.71 9.21
N PHE A 39 -10.48 -4.10 9.95
CA PHE A 39 -9.69 -2.93 9.55
C PHE A 39 -8.22 -3.20 9.83
N SER A 40 -7.33 -2.55 9.10
CA SER A 40 -5.92 -2.49 9.49
C SER A 40 -5.31 -1.12 9.25
N GLY A 41 -4.52 -0.66 10.22
CA GLY A 41 -3.61 0.49 10.08
C GLY A 41 -2.19 0.02 9.80
N ASN A 42 -1.36 0.89 9.25
CA ASN A 42 0.08 0.71 9.13
C ASN A 42 0.72 2.08 9.29
N ILE A 43 1.87 2.09 9.97
CA ILE A 43 2.81 3.21 9.91
C ILE A 43 4.14 2.60 9.48
N GLY A 44 4.77 3.19 8.48
CA GLY A 44 6.04 2.72 7.93
C GLY A 44 7.03 3.85 7.68
N TYR A 45 8.28 3.44 7.53
CA TYR A 45 9.37 4.23 7.00
C TYR A 45 9.87 3.55 5.73
N LEU A 46 10.16 4.34 4.72
CA LEU A 46 10.62 3.91 3.40
C LEU A 46 11.86 4.72 3.03
N TYR A 47 12.89 4.01 2.57
CA TYR A 47 14.18 4.53 2.16
C TYR A 47 14.42 4.15 0.70
N LEU A 48 14.73 5.13 -0.15
CA LEU A 48 15.01 4.98 -1.57
C LEU A 48 16.43 5.43 -1.89
N LYS A 49 17.18 4.63 -2.63
CA LYS A 49 18.45 5.06 -3.22
C LYS A 49 18.68 4.41 -4.58
N GLY A 50 19.03 5.22 -5.58
CA GLY A 50 19.44 4.74 -6.91
C GLY A 50 20.56 3.70 -6.82
N ALA A 51 20.59 2.72 -7.72
CA ALA A 51 21.63 1.69 -7.72
C ALA A 51 23.03 2.26 -7.95
N ASP A 52 23.14 3.25 -8.83
CA ASP A 52 24.39 3.93 -9.18
C ASP A 52 24.61 5.26 -8.44
N ALA A 53 23.74 5.57 -7.48
CA ALA A 53 23.82 6.78 -6.69
C ALA A 53 25.11 6.82 -5.86
N ALA A 54 25.86 7.92 -5.97
CA ALA A 54 27.15 8.14 -5.34
C ALA A 54 27.07 8.07 -3.80
N SER A 55 28.21 8.00 -3.13
CA SER A 55 28.28 7.92 -1.66
C SER A 55 27.66 9.14 -0.95
N ASP A 56 27.68 10.27 -1.65
CA ASP A 56 27.25 11.61 -1.25
C ASP A 56 25.84 11.99 -1.75
N ASP A 57 25.23 11.19 -2.62
CA ASP A 57 23.84 11.38 -3.04
C ASP A 57 22.88 11.11 -1.87
N GLU A 58 22.09 12.12 -1.50
CA GLU A 58 21.08 12.02 -0.45
C GLU A 58 19.92 11.09 -0.89
N PRO A 59 19.53 10.11 -0.05
CA PRO A 59 18.47 9.17 -0.37
C PRO A 59 17.09 9.75 -0.06
N GLY A 60 16.07 9.28 -0.78
CA GLY A 60 14.66 9.52 -0.47
C GLY A 60 14.25 8.84 0.83
N LYS A 61 13.51 9.56 1.69
CA LYS A 61 13.15 9.21 3.06
C LYS A 61 11.67 9.56 3.25
N LEU A 62 10.78 8.57 3.10
CA LEU A 62 9.34 8.76 3.20
C LEU A 62 8.78 8.12 4.48
N MET A 63 7.82 8.79 5.11
CA MET A 63 6.97 8.19 6.14
C MET A 63 5.64 7.76 5.50
N THR A 64 5.21 6.53 5.73
CA THR A 64 3.97 5.99 5.16
C THR A 64 2.91 5.79 6.25
N VAL A 65 1.65 6.04 5.91
CA VAL A 65 0.48 5.73 6.75
C VAL A 65 -0.60 5.09 5.88
N ASP A 66 -0.88 3.80 6.08
CA ASP A 66 -1.85 3.01 5.30
C ASP A 66 -3.03 2.54 6.18
N VAL A 67 -4.26 2.87 5.78
CA VAL A 67 -5.49 2.33 6.36
C VAL A 67 -6.25 1.48 5.33
N ARG A 68 -6.56 0.22 5.68
CA ARG A 68 -7.40 -0.69 4.90
C ARG A 68 -8.68 -1.10 5.63
N ALA A 69 -9.73 -1.38 4.87
CA ALA A 69 -11.00 -1.92 5.35
C ALA A 69 -11.47 -3.10 4.49
N GLY A 70 -11.84 -4.21 5.13
CA GLY A 70 -12.46 -5.35 4.44
C GLY A 70 -13.90 -5.03 4.04
N LEU A 71 -14.17 -5.09 2.73
CA LEU A 71 -15.47 -4.73 2.15
C LEU A 71 -16.34 -5.96 1.88
N LEU A 72 -15.80 -6.91 1.13
CA LEU A 72 -16.45 -8.17 0.75
C LEU A 72 -15.60 -9.34 1.29
N PRO A 73 -16.14 -10.58 1.31
CA PRO A 73 -15.25 -11.74 1.35
C PRO A 73 -14.16 -11.57 0.27
N PHE A 74 -12.92 -11.95 0.57
CA PHE A 74 -11.76 -11.87 -0.33
C PHE A 74 -11.42 -10.49 -0.94
N MET A 75 -11.99 -9.36 -0.47
CA MET A 75 -11.70 -8.03 -1.01
C MET A 75 -11.62 -6.94 0.05
N ASP A 76 -10.54 -6.16 0.01
CA ASP A 76 -10.37 -4.95 0.81
C ASP A 76 -9.98 -3.73 -0.04
N ILE A 77 -10.24 -2.55 0.50
CA ILE A 77 -9.85 -1.25 -0.05
C ILE A 77 -8.83 -0.61 0.89
N GLY A 78 -7.85 0.11 0.34
CA GLY A 78 -6.81 0.82 1.06
C GLY A 78 -6.73 2.30 0.70
N LEU A 79 -6.23 3.07 1.65
CA LEU A 79 -5.88 4.48 1.54
C LEU A 79 -4.48 4.65 2.14
N ILE A 80 -3.52 5.21 1.41
CA ILE A 80 -2.11 5.32 1.88
C ILE A 80 -1.61 6.75 1.69
N ARG A 81 -1.12 7.39 2.74
CA ARG A 81 -0.36 8.65 2.63
C ARG A 81 1.14 8.37 2.67
N THR A 82 1.93 9.03 1.81
CA THR A 82 3.36 9.28 2.05
C THR A 82 3.61 10.73 2.38
N PHE A 83 4.54 10.94 3.30
CA PHE A 83 5.09 12.24 3.63
C PHE A 83 6.57 12.18 3.30
N ASP A 84 7.04 13.08 2.44
CA ASP A 84 8.45 13.26 2.19
C ASP A 84 9.06 14.10 3.31
N PHE A 85 10.25 13.69 3.77
CA PHE A 85 11.03 14.45 4.74
C PHE A 85 12.53 14.36 4.42
N SER A 86 12.85 14.07 3.16
CA SER A 86 14.21 14.03 2.67
C SER A 86 14.82 15.42 2.62
N ASP A 87 16.14 15.48 2.75
CA ASP A 87 16.92 16.70 2.61
C ASP A 87 17.56 16.65 1.23
N TYR A 88 16.78 16.94 0.18
CA TYR A 88 17.18 16.67 -1.21
C TYR A 88 18.20 17.66 -1.77
N GLY A 89 18.41 18.81 -1.15
CA GLY A 89 19.21 19.89 -1.75
C GLY A 89 18.66 20.28 -3.13
N ASP A 90 19.49 20.21 -4.17
CA ASP A 90 19.12 20.46 -5.57
C ASP A 90 18.87 19.15 -6.39
N ALA A 91 18.57 18.01 -5.74
CA ALA A 91 18.56 16.68 -6.37
C ALA A 91 17.20 16.22 -6.96
N GLU A 92 17.23 15.22 -7.85
CA GLU A 92 16.15 14.73 -8.75
C GLU A 92 14.84 14.22 -8.09
N PHE A 93 14.73 14.18 -6.76
CA PHE A 93 13.62 13.54 -6.04
C PHE A 93 12.65 14.52 -5.36
N ASP A 94 12.66 15.79 -5.76
CA ASP A 94 11.82 16.84 -5.16
C ASP A 94 10.32 16.48 -5.13
N GLY A 95 9.77 16.33 -3.91
CA GLY A 95 8.34 16.11 -3.63
C GLY A 95 7.75 14.72 -3.91
N MET A 96 8.08 13.68 -3.13
CA MET A 96 7.40 12.36 -3.20
C MET A 96 6.19 12.22 -2.23
N ASP A 97 5.45 13.30 -2.00
CA ASP A 97 4.28 13.38 -1.12
C ASP A 97 2.98 12.92 -1.82
N THR A 98 2.25 11.92 -1.29
CA THR A 98 1.15 11.23 -2.03
C THR A 98 0.04 10.62 -1.14
N TYR A 99 -1.23 10.47 -1.59
CA TYR A 99 -2.43 9.84 -0.95
C TYR A 99 -3.10 8.62 -1.67
N TRP A 100 -2.42 7.51 -2.00
CA TRP A 100 -3.03 6.30 -2.62
C TRP A 100 -4.50 5.99 -2.34
N VAL A 101 -5.20 5.51 -3.37
CA VAL A 101 -6.37 4.64 -3.24
C VAL A 101 -6.09 3.32 -3.96
N ASP A 102 -6.32 2.18 -3.30
CA ASP A 102 -6.14 0.86 -3.90
C ASP A 102 -7.24 -0.15 -3.50
N THR A 103 -7.46 -1.17 -4.31
CA THR A 103 -8.31 -2.33 -3.98
C THR A 103 -7.50 -3.61 -4.19
N LYS A 104 -7.60 -4.56 -3.26
CA LYS A 104 -6.96 -5.89 -3.35
C LYS A 104 -7.98 -7.01 -3.29
N LEU A 105 -7.82 -7.96 -4.19
CA LEU A 105 -8.65 -9.14 -4.39
C LEU A 105 -7.81 -10.40 -4.14
N GLN A 106 -8.15 -11.18 -3.11
CA GLN A 106 -7.47 -12.42 -2.80
C GLN A 106 -8.00 -13.58 -3.66
N LEU A 107 -7.14 -14.10 -4.55
CA LEU A 107 -7.48 -15.12 -5.54
C LEU A 107 -7.33 -16.56 -5.02
N SER A 108 -6.43 -16.80 -4.07
CA SER A 108 -6.17 -18.16 -3.55
C SER A 108 -6.02 -18.22 -2.03
N ASN A 109 -6.22 -19.43 -1.46
CA ASN A 109 -6.24 -19.69 -0.01
C ASN A 109 -7.05 -18.63 0.78
N ILE A 110 -8.26 -18.31 0.30
CA ILE A 110 -9.19 -17.30 0.86
C ILE A 110 -9.50 -17.50 2.36
N LYS A 111 -9.26 -18.72 2.89
CA LYS A 111 -9.42 -19.05 4.31
C LYS A 111 -8.21 -18.67 5.18
N ASN A 112 -7.12 -18.19 4.57
CA ASN A 112 -5.86 -17.80 5.19
C ASN A 112 -5.27 -18.92 6.07
N LYS A 113 -5.27 -20.14 5.56
CA LYS A 113 -4.66 -21.29 6.24
C LYS A 113 -3.14 -21.18 6.18
N HIS A 114 -2.46 -21.53 7.28
CA HIS A 114 -1.01 -21.61 7.30
C HIS A 114 -0.47 -22.65 6.31
N PHE A 115 0.75 -22.40 5.82
CA PHE A 115 1.52 -23.25 4.91
C PHE A 115 0.86 -23.56 3.55
N LEU A 116 -0.22 -22.86 3.19
CA LEU A 116 -0.80 -22.88 1.86
C LEU A 116 -0.53 -21.56 1.12
N PRO A 117 -0.06 -21.60 -0.14
CA PRO A 117 0.24 -20.40 -0.89
C PRO A 117 -1.02 -19.54 -1.08
N GLN A 118 -0.82 -18.23 -0.98
CA GLN A 118 -1.79 -17.18 -1.22
C GLN A 118 -1.35 -16.36 -2.44
N LEU A 119 -2.33 -15.96 -3.24
CA LEU A 119 -2.20 -15.06 -4.38
C LEU A 119 -3.26 -13.98 -4.23
N ALA A 120 -2.88 -12.73 -4.48
CA ALA A 120 -3.77 -11.61 -4.61
C ALA A 120 -3.40 -10.75 -5.83
N LEU A 121 -4.40 -10.13 -6.42
CA LEU A 121 -4.28 -9.08 -7.42
C LEU A 121 -4.77 -7.78 -6.78
N GLY A 122 -4.10 -6.66 -7.02
CA GLY A 122 -4.60 -5.36 -6.60
C GLY A 122 -4.38 -4.30 -7.67
N TYR A 123 -5.21 -3.26 -7.59
CA TYR A 123 -5.18 -2.12 -8.49
C TYR A 123 -5.41 -0.83 -7.70
N GLY A 124 -4.60 0.19 -7.99
CA GLY A 124 -4.70 1.51 -7.37
C GLY A 124 -4.15 2.59 -8.30
N PHE A 125 -4.37 3.86 -7.98
CA PHE A 125 -4.03 4.99 -8.84
C PHE A 125 -3.75 6.26 -8.05
N GLY A 126 -2.90 7.16 -8.56
CA GLY A 126 -2.74 8.40 -7.81
C GLY A 126 -1.67 9.48 -8.06
N ASP A 127 -2.05 10.69 -7.62
CA ASP A 127 -1.35 11.98 -7.62
C ASP A 127 0.09 11.99 -7.05
N PHE A 128 1.01 12.64 -7.72
CA PHE A 128 2.22 13.19 -7.09
C PHE A 128 1.90 14.61 -6.65
N ILE A 129 2.09 14.93 -5.36
CA ILE A 129 1.96 16.30 -4.87
C ILE A 129 3.30 17.00 -5.04
N ALA A 130 3.59 17.37 -6.28
CA ALA A 130 4.51 18.47 -6.54
C ALA A 130 3.80 19.78 -6.19
N ASP A 131 4.45 20.65 -5.41
CA ASP A 131 3.86 21.93 -5.01
C ASP A 131 3.63 22.86 -6.23
N ASP A 132 2.55 23.65 -6.13
CA ASP A 132 2.20 24.81 -6.97
C ASP A 132 1.71 24.66 -8.43
N ASP A 133 1.63 23.47 -9.07
CA ASP A 133 1.04 23.36 -10.42
C ASP A 133 -0.25 22.51 -10.51
N GLU A 134 -1.38 23.12 -10.11
CA GLU A 134 -2.74 22.57 -10.27
C GLU A 134 -3.09 22.09 -11.70
N LYS A 135 -2.31 22.51 -12.71
CA LYS A 135 -2.54 22.17 -14.13
C LYS A 135 -1.80 20.92 -14.58
N ASN A 136 -0.80 20.45 -13.83
CA ASN A 136 0.09 19.35 -14.20
C ASN A 136 0.06 18.22 -13.15
N LYS A 137 -1.15 17.76 -12.80
CA LYS A 137 -1.34 16.58 -11.93
C LYS A 137 -0.76 15.33 -12.59
N LEU A 138 0.00 14.54 -11.82
CA LEU A 138 0.62 13.31 -12.29
C LEU A 138 0.10 12.12 -11.51
N PHE A 139 -0.70 11.27 -12.14
CA PHE A 139 -1.25 10.04 -11.57
C PHE A 139 -0.42 8.80 -11.92
N ILE A 140 0.13 8.13 -10.91
CA ILE A 140 0.74 6.79 -10.99
C ILE A 140 -0.35 5.73 -10.85
N ASN A 141 -0.67 5.04 -11.95
CA ASN A 141 -1.63 3.95 -12.00
C ASN A 141 -0.89 2.62 -11.83
N SER A 142 -1.22 1.83 -10.80
CA SER A 142 -0.44 0.66 -10.36
C SER A 142 -1.30 -0.61 -10.38
N LEU A 143 -0.87 -1.59 -11.18
CA LEU A 143 -1.37 -2.96 -11.13
C LEU A 143 -0.33 -3.82 -10.42
N TYR A 144 -0.74 -4.57 -9.40
CA TYR A 144 0.18 -5.38 -8.61
C TYR A 144 -0.35 -6.78 -8.32
N ILE A 145 0.58 -7.74 -8.26
CA ILE A 145 0.33 -9.12 -7.89
C ILE A 145 1.16 -9.42 -6.64
N THR A 146 0.53 -10.01 -5.62
CA THR A 146 1.22 -10.41 -4.39
C THR A 146 1.06 -11.92 -4.18
N LEU A 147 2.19 -12.62 -4.04
CA LEU A 147 2.30 -14.04 -3.70
C LEU A 147 2.86 -14.16 -2.27
N GLY A 148 2.47 -15.19 -1.53
CA GLY A 148 2.99 -15.38 -0.16
C GLY A 148 2.56 -16.67 0.49
N ILE A 149 3.24 -17.07 1.56
CA ILE A 149 2.95 -18.30 2.30
C ILE A 149 2.89 -17.96 3.80
N PRO A 150 1.71 -17.85 4.42
CA PRO A 150 1.60 -17.53 5.84
C PRO A 150 2.06 -18.72 6.67
N THR A 151 3.08 -18.53 7.52
CA THR A 151 3.44 -19.49 8.57
C THR A 151 2.90 -19.01 9.92
N GLU A 152 3.09 -19.78 10.98
CA GLU A 152 2.69 -19.39 12.34
C GLU A 152 3.45 -18.15 12.83
N PHE A 153 4.72 -17.98 12.43
CA PHE A 153 5.62 -16.93 12.94
C PHE A 153 5.83 -15.76 11.98
N VAL A 154 5.79 -16.02 10.67
CA VAL A 154 6.07 -15.03 9.63
C VAL A 154 5.28 -15.33 8.36
N THR A 155 4.83 -14.30 7.67
CA THR A 155 4.28 -14.37 6.31
C THR A 155 5.31 -13.77 5.35
N PRO A 156 6.24 -14.56 4.79
CA PRO A 156 7.00 -14.15 3.62
C PRO A 156 6.05 -13.92 2.44
N TYR A 157 6.28 -12.85 1.70
CA TYR A 157 5.59 -12.53 0.47
C TYR A 157 6.51 -11.89 -0.56
N TYR A 158 6.07 -11.93 -1.80
CA TYR A 158 6.66 -11.26 -2.94
C TYR A 158 5.56 -10.47 -3.63
N SER A 159 5.84 -9.21 -3.97
CA SER A 159 4.98 -8.38 -4.80
C SER A 159 5.71 -8.02 -6.08
N PHE A 160 5.05 -8.26 -7.21
CA PHE A 160 5.37 -7.64 -8.48
C PHE A 160 4.43 -6.47 -8.70
N ARG A 161 4.96 -5.32 -9.09
CA ARG A 161 4.18 -4.13 -9.46
C ARG A 161 4.52 -3.69 -10.87
N TYR A 162 3.55 -3.04 -11.47
CA TYR A 162 3.60 -2.51 -12.81
C TYR A 162 2.85 -1.17 -12.79
N GLU A 163 3.49 -0.11 -13.26
CA GLU A 163 3.11 1.27 -12.95
C GLU A 163 3.22 2.18 -14.19
N HIS A 164 2.15 2.95 -14.44
CA HIS A 164 1.98 3.87 -15.57
C HIS A 164 1.69 5.28 -15.06
N ALA A 165 2.54 6.25 -15.41
CA ALA A 165 2.38 7.66 -15.08
C ALA A 165 1.53 8.37 -16.16
N SER A 166 0.56 9.18 -15.73
CA SER A 166 -0.52 9.72 -16.57
C SER A 166 -1.04 11.05 -16.03
N ASP A 167 -1.59 11.92 -16.87
CA ASP A 167 -2.33 13.13 -16.45
C ASP A 167 -3.73 12.82 -15.91
N GLU A 168 -4.25 11.60 -16.15
CA GLU A 168 -5.53 11.12 -15.66
C GLU A 168 -5.47 9.80 -14.84
N ILE A 169 -6.48 9.61 -13.99
CA ILE A 169 -6.76 8.34 -13.33
C ILE A 169 -7.31 7.34 -14.36
N LYS A 170 -6.55 6.27 -14.61
CA LYS A 170 -6.99 5.15 -15.45
C LYS A 170 -7.90 4.25 -14.62
N TRP A 171 -9.21 4.32 -14.83
CA TRP A 171 -10.18 3.46 -14.10
C TRP A 171 -10.09 1.98 -14.47
N LEU A 172 -9.50 1.67 -15.64
CA LEU A 172 -9.14 0.34 -16.09
C LEU A 172 -7.65 0.34 -16.45
N PRO A 173 -6.91 -0.76 -16.20
CA PRO A 173 -5.48 -0.84 -16.48
C PRO A 173 -5.17 -1.06 -17.98
N SER A 174 -5.74 -0.25 -18.89
CA SER A 174 -5.69 -0.52 -20.33
C SER A 174 -4.28 -0.41 -20.94
N TRP A 175 -3.50 0.53 -20.40
CA TRP A 175 -2.05 0.65 -20.59
C TRP A 175 -1.29 -0.69 -20.44
N THR A 176 -1.79 -1.66 -19.65
CA THR A 176 -1.15 -2.97 -19.50
C THR A 176 -1.17 -3.86 -20.75
N TRP A 177 -2.00 -3.53 -21.75
CA TRP A 177 -2.05 -4.20 -23.05
C TRP A 177 -1.95 -3.23 -24.25
N GLU A 178 -1.91 -1.92 -24.00
CA GLU A 178 -1.80 -0.85 -25.00
C GLU A 178 -0.36 -0.32 -25.15
N GLU A 179 0.44 -0.35 -24.09
CA GLU A 179 1.82 0.15 -24.07
C GLU A 179 2.85 -0.99 -24.04
N ASP A 180 4.08 -0.69 -24.44
CA ASP A 180 5.19 -1.65 -24.34
C ASP A 180 5.50 -1.90 -22.86
N PHE A 181 5.64 -3.16 -22.49
CA PHE A 181 6.07 -3.54 -21.16
C PHE A 181 7.39 -2.88 -20.77
N ASN A 182 8.33 -2.71 -21.71
CA ASN A 182 9.67 -2.18 -21.43
C ASN A 182 9.65 -0.68 -21.06
N THR A 183 8.70 0.11 -21.55
CA THR A 183 8.63 1.57 -21.27
C THR A 183 8.00 1.93 -19.94
N LEU A 184 7.36 0.98 -19.27
CA LEU A 184 6.61 1.21 -18.03
C LEU A 184 7.44 0.93 -16.77
N GLN A 185 7.06 1.52 -15.63
CA GLN A 185 7.75 1.27 -14.37
C GLN A 185 7.35 -0.10 -13.80
N LYS A 186 8.31 -0.82 -13.23
CA LYS A 186 8.09 -2.10 -12.53
C LYS A 186 8.68 -2.02 -11.13
N ALA A 187 8.17 -2.84 -10.23
CA ALA A 187 8.83 -3.11 -8.95
C ALA A 187 8.84 -4.59 -8.62
N HIS A 188 9.99 -5.08 -8.15
CA HIS A 188 10.12 -6.37 -7.47
C HIS A 188 10.33 -6.11 -5.98
N ILE A 189 9.43 -6.61 -5.12
CA ILE A 189 9.46 -6.39 -3.68
C ILE A 189 9.35 -7.75 -2.98
N ILE A 190 10.24 -8.04 -2.02
CA ILE A 190 10.15 -9.17 -1.11
C ILE A 190 9.87 -8.61 0.29
N GLY A 191 8.85 -9.15 0.96
CA GLY A 191 8.43 -8.68 2.27
C GLY A 191 8.25 -9.81 3.29
N PHE A 192 8.39 -9.46 4.57
CA PHE A 192 8.23 -10.37 5.70
C PHE A 192 7.38 -9.72 6.77
N GLU A 193 6.14 -10.19 6.95
CA GLU A 193 5.27 -9.77 8.04
C GLU A 193 5.39 -10.74 9.22
N VAL A 194 5.82 -10.25 10.39
CA VAL A 194 6.07 -11.07 11.57
C VAL A 194 4.79 -11.20 12.42
N ASN A 195 4.31 -12.43 12.59
CA ASN A 195 3.09 -12.78 13.34
C ASN A 195 3.33 -12.84 14.87
N ALA A 196 4.26 -12.04 15.42
CA ALA A 196 4.66 -12.13 16.83
C ALA A 196 3.59 -11.67 17.82
N ILE A 197 2.80 -10.65 17.48
CA ILE A 197 1.72 -10.12 18.33
C ILE A 197 0.41 -10.15 17.54
N LYS A 198 -0.65 -10.65 18.17
CA LYS A 198 -1.94 -10.97 17.53
C LYS A 198 -2.56 -9.84 16.70
N TYR A 199 -2.36 -8.59 17.12
CA TYR A 199 -2.93 -7.39 16.51
C TYR A 199 -1.87 -6.38 16.03
N VAL A 200 -0.58 -6.66 16.23
CA VAL A 200 0.52 -5.75 15.86
C VAL A 200 1.62 -6.59 15.20
N LYS A 201 1.89 -6.33 13.93
CA LYS A 201 2.84 -7.14 13.15
C LYS A 201 3.91 -6.24 12.54
N PRO A 202 5.17 -6.36 12.99
CA PRO A 202 6.29 -5.78 12.27
C PRO A 202 6.33 -6.30 10.85
N VAL A 203 6.62 -5.42 9.90
CA VAL A 203 6.85 -5.76 8.51
C VAL A 203 8.12 -5.09 8.03
N ILE A 204 8.90 -5.82 7.24
CA ILE A 204 10.01 -5.29 6.46
C ILE A 204 9.83 -5.65 5.00
N GLU A 205 10.21 -4.76 4.09
CA GLU A 205 10.25 -5.03 2.65
C GLU A 205 11.59 -4.58 2.07
N VAL A 206 12.10 -5.32 1.10
CA VAL A 206 13.26 -4.96 0.29
C VAL A 206 12.87 -5.14 -1.16
N GLY A 207 13.19 -4.18 -2.01
CA GLY A 207 12.85 -4.27 -3.42
C GLY A 207 13.66 -3.35 -4.31
N ARG A 208 13.28 -3.32 -5.58
CA ARG A 208 13.81 -2.40 -6.58
C ARG A 208 12.71 -1.96 -7.54
N PHE A 209 12.66 -0.66 -7.80
CA PHE A 209 11.88 -0.03 -8.87
C PHE A 209 12.79 0.21 -10.08
N TYR A 210 12.29 0.00 -11.29
CA TYR A 210 13.06 0.16 -12.53
C TYR A 210 12.13 0.36 -13.73
N ILE A 211 12.67 0.87 -14.84
CA ILE A 211 11.95 0.96 -16.12
C ILE A 211 12.51 -0.11 -17.06
N ASP A 212 13.56 0.18 -17.84
CA ASP A 212 14.08 -0.74 -18.85
C ASP A 212 15.03 -1.78 -18.22
N ASP A 213 16.23 -1.36 -17.77
CA ASP A 213 17.17 -2.25 -17.09
C ASP A 213 16.90 -2.34 -15.58
N PHE A 214 17.01 -3.55 -15.03
CA PHE A 214 16.96 -3.80 -13.59
C PHE A 214 18.25 -3.37 -12.88
N SER A 215 19.39 -3.22 -13.56
CA SER A 215 20.63 -2.73 -12.93
C SER A 215 20.47 -1.31 -12.38
N ASP A 216 19.92 -0.42 -13.20
CA ASP A 216 19.94 1.05 -13.03
C ASP A 216 18.79 1.57 -12.14
N GLY A 217 18.04 0.65 -11.51
CA GLY A 217 16.84 0.96 -10.74
C GLY A 217 17.07 1.55 -9.35
N ALA A 218 16.02 2.13 -8.75
CA ALA A 218 16.02 2.59 -7.37
C ALA A 218 15.77 1.42 -6.40
N ASN A 219 16.70 1.19 -5.48
CA ASN A 219 16.53 0.23 -4.39
C ASN A 219 15.59 0.83 -3.34
N VAL A 220 14.65 0.02 -2.86
CA VAL A 220 13.76 0.39 -1.75
C VAL A 220 14.00 -0.52 -0.55
N PHE A 221 14.11 0.08 0.63
CA PHE A 221 14.02 -0.61 1.92
C PHE A 221 12.85 -0.02 2.70
N THR A 222 12.01 -0.86 3.29
CA THR A 222 10.92 -0.40 4.16
C THR A 222 10.85 -1.18 5.46
N ALA A 223 10.42 -0.49 6.51
CA ALA A 223 10.13 -1.07 7.81
C ALA A 223 8.89 -0.40 8.40
N GLY A 224 7.95 -1.19 8.91
CA GLY A 224 6.69 -0.67 9.45
C GLY A 224 6.00 -1.59 10.44
N LEU A 225 4.86 -1.14 10.93
CA LEU A 225 4.02 -1.83 11.90
C LEU A 225 2.58 -1.90 11.39
N ASN A 226 2.10 -3.10 11.04
CA ASN A 226 0.69 -3.34 10.76
C ASN A 226 -0.11 -3.52 12.06
N PHE A 227 -1.23 -2.83 12.17
CA PHE A 227 -2.21 -2.93 13.26
C PHE A 227 -3.48 -3.57 12.72
N TYR A 228 -4.04 -4.58 13.40
CA TYR A 228 -5.25 -5.29 12.96
C TYR A 228 -6.40 -5.19 13.96
N LEU A 229 -7.58 -4.79 13.48
CA LEU A 229 -8.78 -4.61 14.29
C LEU A 229 -9.94 -5.45 13.74
N ASP A 230 -10.66 -6.13 14.63
CA ASP A 230 -11.86 -6.92 14.31
C ASP A 230 -13.04 -6.38 15.14
N VAL A 231 -13.80 -5.45 14.56
CA VAL A 231 -14.85 -4.69 15.25
C VAL A 231 -15.99 -5.60 15.68
N LEU A 232 -16.28 -6.65 14.92
CA LEU A 232 -17.32 -7.63 15.23
C LEU A 232 -16.94 -8.46 16.47
N LYS A 233 -15.68 -8.90 16.58
CA LYS A 233 -15.21 -9.59 17.79
C LYS A 233 -15.21 -8.69 19.02
N LEU A 234 -14.74 -7.45 18.90
CA LEU A 234 -14.75 -6.48 20.01
C LEU A 234 -16.17 -6.20 20.53
N ARG A 235 -17.16 -6.18 19.64
CA ARG A 235 -18.57 -6.04 20.04
C ARG A 235 -19.09 -7.29 20.77
N SER A 236 -18.66 -8.49 20.39
CA SER A 236 -19.07 -9.73 21.05
C SER A 236 -18.46 -9.91 22.45
N SER A 237 -17.19 -9.54 22.66
CA SER A 237 -16.52 -9.67 23.97
C SER A 237 -17.12 -8.76 25.04
N ASN A 238 -17.67 -7.60 24.65
CA ASN A 238 -18.28 -6.65 25.58
C ASN A 238 -19.72 -7.04 25.98
N ILE A 239 -20.33 -8.04 25.33
CA ILE A 239 -21.65 -8.58 25.69
C ILE A 239 -21.50 -9.74 26.70
N SER A 240 -20.42 -10.52 26.60
CA SER A 240 -20.11 -11.63 27.52
C SER A 240 -19.59 -11.22 28.90
N THR A 241 -19.42 -9.92 29.17
CA THR A 241 -18.94 -9.38 30.46
C THR A 241 -20.04 -8.67 31.26
N THR A 242 -21.31 -8.90 30.89
CA THR A 242 -22.50 -8.24 31.47
C THR A 242 -23.59 -9.23 31.90
N GLU A 243 -23.20 -10.46 32.20
CA GLU A 243 -24.02 -11.49 32.90
C GLU A 243 -23.36 -11.85 34.24
#